data_AF-A0A6P4I7Y7-F1
#
_entry.id   AF-A0A6P4I7Y7-F1
#
_cell.length_a   1.000
_cell.length_b   1.000
_cell.length_c   1.000
_cell.angle_alpha   90.00
_cell.angle_beta   90.00
_cell.angle_gamma   90.00
#
_symmetry.space_group_name_H-M   'P 1'
#
loop_
_entity.id
_entity.type
_entity.pdbx_description
1 polymer ?
#
loop_
_entity_poly.entity_id
_entity_poly.type
_entity_poly.pdbx_seq_one_letter_code
_entity_poly.pdbx_strand_id
1 'polypeptide(L)'
;MNSHDTLYLCTQCFRRFPWVELSKQEHRCPRCRLPLKRCAICDQRFEPREKEHMYCKRCDFNLMKHAAVKPPSMVEKPKVNENDDDYEIRGGASVTERWREIQTAAGIFDEEFSEPSPSPSP
;
A
#
# COMPACT_ATOMS: atom_id res chain seq x y z
N MET A 1 -36.05 -45.39 7.05
CA MET A 1 -35.04 -44.90 8.01
C MET A 1 -35.27 -43.41 8.16
N ASN A 2 -35.98 -42.99 9.20
CA ASN A 2 -36.15 -41.56 9.49
C ASN A 2 -34.87 -41.08 10.16
N SER A 3 -33.89 -40.72 9.33
CA SER A 3 -32.78 -39.85 9.73
C SER A 3 -33.41 -38.64 10.40
N HIS A 4 -33.15 -38.43 11.68
CA HIS A 4 -33.32 -37.12 12.27
C HIS A 4 -32.30 -36.22 11.59
N ASP A 5 -32.70 -35.60 10.48
CA ASP A 5 -31.82 -34.72 9.72
C ASP A 5 -31.32 -33.63 10.68
N THR A 6 -30.02 -33.69 10.95
CA THR A 6 -29.38 -32.78 11.90
C THR A 6 -29.53 -31.37 11.35
N LEU A 7 -30.19 -30.51 12.12
CA LEU A 7 -30.38 -29.11 11.75
C LEU A 7 -29.31 -28.24 12.39
N TYR A 8 -28.83 -27.26 11.62
CA TYR A 8 -27.78 -26.33 11.99
C TYR A 8 -28.35 -24.91 12.10
N LEU A 9 -27.69 -24.06 12.89
CA LEU A 9 -28.15 -22.69 13.12
C LEU A 9 -27.55 -21.73 12.09
N CYS A 10 -28.40 -20.87 11.53
CA CYS A 10 -27.94 -19.71 10.77
C CYS A 10 -27.20 -18.74 11.70
N THR A 11 -26.01 -18.27 11.29
CA THR A 11 -25.18 -17.33 12.09
C THR A 11 -25.80 -15.95 12.27
N GLN A 12 -26.76 -15.56 11.42
CA GLN A 12 -27.39 -14.24 11.47
C GLN A 12 -28.75 -14.24 12.21
N CYS A 13 -29.62 -15.22 11.93
CA CYS A 13 -30.99 -15.24 12.47
C CYS A 13 -31.24 -16.36 13.47
N PHE A 14 -30.25 -17.22 13.73
CA PHE A 14 -30.30 -18.33 14.68
C PHE A 14 -31.47 -19.30 14.48
N ARG A 15 -32.09 -19.32 13.29
CA ARG A 15 -33.08 -20.34 12.91
C ARG A 15 -32.36 -21.59 12.42
N ARG A 16 -33.03 -22.73 12.57
CA ARG A 16 -32.54 -24.06 12.20
C ARG A 16 -32.78 -24.34 10.71
N PHE A 17 -31.76 -24.84 10.02
CA PHE A 17 -31.80 -25.21 8.60
C PHE A 17 -30.98 -26.50 8.37
N PRO A 18 -31.30 -27.28 7.32
CA PRO A 18 -30.41 -28.33 6.84
C PRO A 18 -29.04 -27.74 6.45
N TRP A 19 -27.96 -28.49 6.66
CA TRP A 19 -26.59 -28.07 6.31
C TRP A 19 -26.49 -27.60 4.85
N VAL A 20 -27.17 -28.30 3.93
CA VAL A 20 -27.16 -28.02 2.49
C VAL A 20 -27.76 -26.65 2.12
N GLU A 21 -28.60 -26.08 2.99
CA GLU A 21 -29.20 -24.78 2.77
C GLU A 21 -28.37 -23.62 3.34
N LEU A 22 -27.42 -23.90 4.23
CA LEU A 22 -26.54 -22.89 4.77
C LEU A 22 -25.41 -22.59 3.78
N SER A 23 -24.97 -21.33 3.76
CA SER A 23 -23.80 -20.97 2.97
C SER A 23 -22.54 -21.65 3.48
N LYS A 24 -21.71 -22.14 2.57
CA LYS A 24 -20.49 -22.91 2.93
C LYS A 24 -19.45 -22.07 3.66
N GLN A 25 -19.45 -20.75 3.48
CA GLN A 25 -18.45 -19.85 4.05
C GLN A 25 -18.94 -19.21 5.35
N GLU A 26 -20.15 -18.64 5.33
CA GLU A 26 -20.69 -17.84 6.44
C GLU A 26 -21.76 -18.55 7.27
N HIS A 27 -22.19 -19.76 6.87
CA HIS A 27 -23.27 -20.53 7.51
C HIS A 27 -24.56 -19.72 7.64
N ARG A 28 -24.89 -18.95 6.60
CA ARG A 28 -26.12 -18.15 6.54
C ARG A 28 -27.21 -18.85 5.74
N CYS A 29 -28.44 -18.76 6.23
CA CYS A 29 -29.60 -19.29 5.53
C CYS A 29 -29.95 -18.47 4.28
N PRO A 30 -30.73 -18.99 3.31
CA PRO A 30 -31.04 -18.32 2.04
C PRO A 30 -31.51 -16.87 2.15
N ARG A 31 -32.20 -16.52 3.24
CA ARG A 31 -32.71 -15.16 3.48
C ARG A 31 -31.68 -14.20 4.08
N CYS A 32 -30.68 -14.73 4.77
CA CYS A 32 -29.66 -13.93 5.46
C CYS A 32 -28.35 -13.83 4.69
N ARG A 33 -28.15 -14.66 3.66
CA ARG A 33 -26.96 -14.58 2.80
C ARG A 33 -26.96 -13.24 2.06
N LEU A 34 -25.79 -12.62 1.98
CA LEU A 34 -25.61 -11.46 1.12
C LEU A 34 -25.25 -11.91 -0.31
N PRO A 35 -25.60 -11.12 -1.34
CA PRO A 35 -25.18 -11.41 -2.70
C PRO A 35 -23.65 -11.49 -2.81
N LEU A 36 -23.16 -12.43 -3.63
CA LEU A 36 -21.72 -12.53 -3.91
C LEU A 36 -21.21 -11.24 -4.55
N LYS A 37 -20.08 -10.75 -4.05
CA LYS A 37 -19.37 -9.58 -4.60
C LYS A 37 -18.04 -9.98 -5.22
N ARG A 38 -17.45 -9.09 -6.01
CA ARG A 38 -16.08 -9.20 -6.50
C ARG A 38 -15.15 -8.42 -5.58
N CYS A 39 -14.01 -9.01 -5.25
CA CYS A 39 -13.01 -8.35 -4.42
C CYS A 39 -12.34 -7.21 -5.19
N ALA A 40 -12.27 -6.01 -4.62
CA ALA A 40 -11.64 -4.86 -5.27
C ALA A 40 -10.13 -5.01 -5.54
N ILE A 41 -9.45 -5.98 -4.90
CA ILE A 41 -8.00 -6.21 -5.03
C ILE A 41 -7.69 -7.34 -6.01
N CYS A 42 -8.39 -8.48 -5.92
CA CYS A 42 -8.06 -9.68 -6.71
C CYS A 42 -9.19 -10.13 -7.66
N ASP A 43 -10.29 -9.38 -7.74
CA ASP A 43 -11.48 -9.62 -8.57
C ASP A 43 -12.19 -10.98 -8.36
N GLN A 44 -11.74 -11.77 -7.39
CA GLN A 44 -12.38 -13.04 -7.03
C GLN A 44 -13.75 -12.82 -6.41
N ARG A 45 -14.71 -13.71 -6.74
CA ARG A 45 -16.04 -13.70 -6.14
C ARG A 45 -15.98 -14.20 -4.69
N PHE A 46 -16.63 -13.52 -3.78
CA PHE A 46 -16.67 -13.89 -2.36
C PHE A 46 -18.03 -13.59 -1.73
N GLU A 47 -18.34 -14.29 -0.63
CA GLU A 47 -19.51 -14.01 0.20
C GLU A 47 -19.15 -12.95 1.26
N PRO A 48 -19.73 -11.74 1.19
CA PRO A 48 -19.42 -10.70 2.17
C PRO A 48 -20.15 -10.96 3.49
N ARG A 49 -19.48 -10.62 4.62
CA ARG A 49 -20.08 -10.65 5.98
C ARG A 49 -21.04 -9.48 6.22
N GLU A 50 -20.68 -8.31 5.68
CA GLU A 50 -21.36 -7.03 5.85
C GLU A 50 -21.59 -6.38 4.48
N LYS A 51 -22.53 -5.44 4.39
CA LYS A 51 -22.88 -4.81 3.11
C LYS A 51 -21.77 -3.92 2.60
N GLU A 52 -20.93 -3.39 3.48
CA GLU A 52 -19.83 -2.49 3.20
C GLU A 52 -18.54 -3.25 2.83
N HIS A 53 -18.50 -4.56 3.04
CA HIS A 53 -17.30 -5.37 2.81
C HIS A 53 -16.92 -5.41 1.31
N MET A 54 -15.71 -4.94 0.99
CA MET A 54 -15.19 -4.80 -0.40
C MET A 54 -14.11 -5.83 -0.76
N TYR A 55 -13.51 -6.50 0.21
CA TYR A 55 -12.35 -7.38 0.02
C TYR A 55 -12.69 -8.83 0.35
N CYS A 56 -12.06 -9.80 -0.33
CA CYS A 56 -12.16 -11.19 0.08
C CYS A 56 -11.32 -11.40 1.35
N LYS A 57 -11.62 -12.47 2.11
CA LYS A 57 -10.94 -12.80 3.38
C LYS A 57 -9.40 -12.80 3.28
N ARG A 58 -8.85 -13.25 2.14
CA ARG A 58 -7.40 -13.28 1.91
C ARG A 58 -6.81 -11.87 1.76
N CYS A 59 -7.45 -11.03 0.95
CA CYS A 59 -7.01 -9.66 0.73
C CYS A 59 -7.20 -8.79 1.97
N ASP A 60 -8.31 -8.97 2.67
CA ASP A 60 -8.61 -8.29 3.94
C ASP A 60 -7.56 -8.61 5.02
N PHE A 61 -7.21 -9.89 5.18
CA PHE A 61 -6.13 -10.33 6.07
C PHE A 61 -4.79 -9.70 5.72
N ASN A 62 -4.42 -9.68 4.44
CA ASN A 62 -3.15 -9.09 4.00
C ASN A 62 -3.13 -7.57 4.22
N LEU A 63 -4.24 -6.89 3.98
CA LEU A 63 -4.36 -5.46 4.22
C LEU A 63 -4.14 -5.14 5.70
N MET A 64 -4.81 -5.85 6.61
CA MET A 64 -4.62 -5.67 8.05
C MET A 64 -3.18 -5.98 8.50
N LYS A 65 -2.57 -7.04 7.94
CA LYS A 65 -1.18 -7.42 8.29
C LYS A 65 -0.15 -6.36 7.90
N HIS A 66 -0.35 -5.69 6.76
CA HIS A 66 0.62 -4.74 6.22
C HIS A 66 0.28 -3.27 6.48
N ALA A 67 -0.96 -2.94 6.87
CA ALA A 67 -1.36 -1.59 7.24
C ALA A 67 -0.63 -1.06 8.49
N ALA A 68 -0.20 -1.95 9.38
CA ALA A 68 0.46 -1.59 10.64
C ALA A 68 1.97 -1.29 10.50
N VAL A 69 2.55 -1.33 9.29
CA VAL A 69 3.94 -0.92 9.10
C VAL A 69 3.99 0.60 9.15
N LYS A 70 4.13 1.16 10.35
CA LYS A 70 4.53 2.56 10.54
C LYS A 70 5.83 2.72 9.75
N PRO A 71 5.88 3.59 8.73
CA PRO A 71 7.14 3.86 8.05
C PRO A 71 8.17 4.28 9.12
N PRO A 72 9.44 3.87 8.99
CA PRO A 72 10.46 4.29 9.94
C PRO A 72 10.36 5.80 10.09
N SER A 73 10.22 6.25 11.34
CA SER A 73 10.24 7.66 11.69
C SER A 73 11.44 8.27 10.99
N MET A 74 11.22 9.22 10.09
CA MET A 74 12.33 10.06 9.62
C MET A 74 12.85 10.74 10.88
N VAL A 75 13.97 10.24 11.41
CA VAL A 75 14.64 10.81 12.57
C VAL A 75 14.79 12.29 12.27
N GLU A 76 14.20 13.12 13.13
CA GLU A 76 14.38 14.56 13.08
C GLU A 76 15.88 14.82 13.00
N LYS A 77 16.29 15.58 11.99
CA LYS A 77 17.68 16.04 11.86
C LYS A 77 18.14 16.51 13.24
N PRO A 78 19.31 16.09 13.74
CA PRO A 78 19.84 16.65 14.96
C PRO A 78 19.86 18.16 14.79
N LYS A 79 19.20 18.88 15.69
CA LYS A 79 19.29 20.33 15.77
C LYS A 79 20.77 20.63 15.95
N VAL A 80 21.39 21.14 14.88
CA VAL A 80 22.71 21.75 14.96
C VAL A 80 22.53 22.92 15.91
N ASN A 81 23.17 22.84 17.08
CA ASN A 81 23.26 23.97 17.98
C ASN A 81 23.94 25.10 17.21
N GLU A 82 23.23 26.21 17.03
CA GLU A 82 23.81 27.49 16.66
C GLU A 82 24.73 27.91 17.80
N ASN A 83 25.99 27.50 17.76
CA ASN A 83 27.15 28.02 18.51
C ASN A 83 28.20 26.89 18.59
N ASP A 84 28.90 26.64 17.49
CA ASP A 84 30.28 26.15 17.52
C ASP A 84 30.89 26.49 16.16
N ASP A 85 31.70 27.55 16.16
CA ASP A 85 32.63 27.89 15.11
C ASP A 85 33.70 26.78 15.01
N ASP A 86 33.38 25.69 14.32
CA ASP A 86 34.39 24.75 13.84
C ASP A 86 33.94 24.13 12.53
N TYR A 87 34.22 24.84 11.43
CA TYR A 87 34.10 24.32 10.08
C TYR A 87 35.29 23.39 9.83
N GLU A 88 35.38 22.28 10.56
CA GLU A 88 36.24 21.18 10.14
C GLU A 88 35.64 20.59 8.87
N ILE A 89 36.32 20.93 7.78
CA ILE A 89 36.19 20.45 6.41
C ILE A 89 36.31 18.91 6.42
N ARG A 90 35.21 18.22 6.69
CA ARG A 90 35.08 16.79 6.35
C ARG A 90 34.75 16.73 4.86
N GLY A 91 35.82 16.74 4.06
CA GLY A 91 35.84 16.80 2.60
C GLY A 91 34.95 15.78 1.88
N GLY A 92 33.65 16.07 1.82
CA GLY A 92 32.72 15.49 0.86
C GLY A 92 32.39 16.57 -0.17
N ALA A 93 32.56 16.23 -1.45
CA ALA A 93 32.15 17.09 -2.56
C ALA A 93 30.75 17.68 -2.29
N SER A 94 30.60 18.98 -2.54
CA SER A 94 29.30 19.65 -2.44
C SER A 94 28.26 18.87 -3.24
N VAL A 95 26.98 18.92 -2.85
CA VAL A 95 25.88 18.31 -3.61
C VAL A 95 25.95 18.73 -5.10
N THR A 96 26.34 19.96 -5.37
CA THR A 96 26.55 20.48 -6.73
C THR A 96 27.74 19.86 -7.46
N GLU A 97 28.81 19.55 -6.74
CA GLU A 97 30.03 18.94 -7.29
C GLU A 97 29.80 17.45 -7.59
N ARG A 98 29.17 16.73 -6.66
CA ARG A 98 28.75 15.34 -6.87
C ARG A 98 27.73 15.21 -7.99
N TRP A 99 26.82 16.18 -8.14
CA TRP A 99 25.89 16.20 -9.27
C TRP A 99 26.61 16.38 -10.60
N ARG A 100 27.61 17.27 -10.65
CA ARG A 100 28.43 17.49 -11.84
C ARG A 100 29.26 16.25 -12.22
N GLU A 101 29.79 15.53 -11.23
CA GLU A 101 30.47 14.24 -11.46
C GLU A 101 29.53 13.20 -12.09
N ILE A 102 28.29 13.10 -11.58
CA ILE A 102 27.28 12.19 -12.11
C ILE A 102 26.92 12.56 -13.55
N GLN A 103 26.70 13.85 -13.84
CA GLN A 103 26.42 14.33 -15.21
C GLN A 103 27.57 13.98 -16.16
N THR A 104 28.81 14.24 -15.74
CA THR A 104 30.01 13.94 -16.54
C THR A 104 30.17 12.44 -16.80
N ALA A 105 30.01 11.60 -15.77
CA ALA A 105 30.12 10.14 -15.91
C ALA A 105 28.98 9.54 -16.78
N ALA A 106 27.81 10.18 -16.77
CA ALA A 106 26.66 9.77 -17.57
C ALA A 106 26.68 10.32 -19.00
N GLY A 107 27.64 11.18 -19.36
CA GLY A 107 27.68 11.85 -20.66
C GLY A 107 26.53 12.85 -20.86
N ILE A 108 25.95 13.35 -19.78
CA ILE A 108 24.90 14.38 -19.80
C ILE A 108 25.62 15.73 -19.87
N PHE A 109 25.87 16.19 -21.10
CA PHE A 109 26.30 17.56 -21.35
C PHE A 109 25.06 18.40 -21.65
N ASP A 110 24.80 19.43 -20.83
CA ASP A 110 23.79 20.43 -21.12
C ASP A 110 24.27 21.26 -22.34
N GLU A 111 24.03 20.79 -23.56
CA GLU A 111 24.41 21.47 -24.82
C GLU A 111 23.50 22.68 -25.17
N GLU A 112 22.80 23.28 -24.20
CA GLU A 112 21.88 24.40 -24.45
C GLU A 112 22.36 25.75 -23.90
N PHE A 113 23.67 25.92 -23.72
CA PHE A 113 24.28 27.25 -23.60
C PHE A 113 25.56 27.30 -24.44
N SER A 114 25.39 27.30 -25.76
CA SER A 114 26.41 27.84 -26.66
C SER A 114 26.62 29.32 -26.30
N GLU A 115 27.83 29.68 -25.90
CA GLU A 115 28.21 31.07 -25.62
C GLU A 115 27.83 31.99 -26.80
N PRO A 116 27.38 33.25 -26.53
CA PRO A 116 27.16 34.21 -27.58
C PRO A 116 28.49 34.49 -28.30
N SER A 117 28.44 34.38 -29.63
CA SER A 117 29.55 34.68 -30.52
C SER A 117 30.11 36.09 -30.24
N PRO A 118 31.45 36.29 -30.22
CA PRO A 118 32.01 37.63 -30.06
C PRO A 118 31.64 38.50 -31.27
N SER A 119 30.91 39.57 -31.01
CA SER A 119 30.61 40.63 -31.97
C SER A 119 31.91 41.23 -32.52
N PRO A 120 31.99 41.55 -33.83
CA PRO A 120 33.14 42.27 -34.37
C PRO A 120 33.13 43.72 -33.85
N SER A 121 34.26 44.15 -33.31
CA SER A 121 34.54 45.53 -32.89
C SER A 121 34.67 46.47 -34.10
N PRO A 122 34.40 47.79 -33.92
CA PRO A 122 34.07 48.75 -34.98
C PRO A 122 35.22 49.13 -35.91
#